data_AF-A0A443HKJ6-F1
#
_entry.id   AF-A0A443HKJ6-F1
#
_cell.length_a   1.000
_cell.length_b   1.000
_cell.length_c   1.000
_cell.angle_alpha   90.00
_cell.angle_beta   90.00
_cell.angle_gamma   90.00
#
_symmetry.space_group_name_H-M   'P 1'
#
loop_
_entity.id
_entity.type
_entity.pdbx_description
1 polymer ?
#
loop_
_entity_poly.entity_id
_entity_poly.type
_entity_poly.pdbx_seq_one_letter_code
_entity_poly.pdbx_strand_id
1 'polypeptide(L)'
;MCCDGVGRPSAGGRIAVMFPPKITGGSSASPTLNPYTLFFHNTQTANDVIRTRAVFRFDDPSTLKALQNCKNVDLRIERYGDLTSTMSTRPLHSFTLDTSGSREMQFDLPEKLDLDISDSGILGRQVTLLSQNSMLGTGIVGYN
;
A
#
# COMPACT_ATOMS: atom_id res chain seq x y z
N MET A 1 -3.96 12.96 -36.30
CA MET A 1 -4.80 11.81 -35.90
C MET A 1 -3.91 10.87 -35.11
N CYS A 2 -3.99 10.91 -33.78
CA CYS A 2 -3.15 10.10 -32.91
C CYS A 2 -3.95 8.87 -32.45
N CYS A 3 -3.52 7.71 -32.94
CA CYS A 3 -3.62 6.36 -32.40
C CYS A 3 -4.80 6.03 -31.45
N ASP A 4 -5.79 5.33 -31.99
CA ASP A 4 -6.72 4.42 -31.29
C ASP A 4 -5.97 3.24 -30.65
N GLY A 5 -5.14 3.51 -29.64
CA GLY A 5 -4.81 2.49 -28.67
C GLY A 5 -6.00 2.39 -27.72
N VAL A 6 -6.69 1.24 -27.68
CA VAL A 6 -7.73 0.96 -26.68
C VAL A 6 -7.14 1.30 -25.32
N GLY A 7 -7.51 2.47 -24.79
CA GLY A 7 -7.03 2.94 -23.50
C GLY A 7 -7.40 1.86 -22.50
N ARG A 8 -6.39 1.21 -21.92
CA ARG A 8 -6.60 0.26 -20.83
C ARG A 8 -7.52 0.96 -19.84
N PRO A 9 -8.72 0.42 -19.51
CA PRO A 9 -9.62 1.12 -18.61
C PRO A 9 -8.93 1.27 -17.27
N SER A 10 -8.36 2.45 -17.01
CA SER A 10 -7.87 2.83 -15.69
C SER A 10 -9.12 2.94 -14.83
N ALA A 11 -9.42 1.92 -14.02
CA ALA A 11 -10.60 1.87 -13.16
C ALA A 11 -10.56 2.91 -12.01
N GLY A 12 -9.91 4.05 -12.21
CA GLY A 12 -9.70 5.10 -11.21
C GLY A 12 -8.79 4.71 -10.04
N GLY A 13 -8.18 3.52 -10.08
CA GLY A 13 -7.35 3.01 -9.00
C GLY A 13 -5.94 3.58 -8.97
N ARG A 14 -5.24 3.37 -7.86
CA ARG A 14 -3.83 3.71 -7.65
C ARG A 14 -3.02 2.49 -7.28
N ILE A 15 -1.75 2.52 -7.60
CA ILE A 15 -0.83 1.40 -7.42
C ILE A 15 0.40 1.89 -6.66
N ALA A 16 0.92 1.08 -5.76
CA ALA A 16 2.24 1.26 -5.19
C ALA A 16 3.00 -0.06 -5.26
N VAL A 17 4.20 -0.02 -5.83
CA VAL A 17 5.12 -1.15 -5.78
C VAL A 17 5.91 -1.04 -4.47
N MET A 18 5.73 -2.02 -3.59
CA MET A 18 6.32 -2.08 -2.28
C MET A 18 7.66 -2.79 -2.35
N PHE A 19 8.72 -2.10 -1.96
CA PHE A 19 10.07 -2.63 -1.86
C PHE A 19 10.39 -2.89 -0.38
N PRO A 20 10.59 -4.15 0.02
CA PRO A 20 11.10 -4.50 1.34
C PRO A 20 12.50 -3.90 1.57
N PRO A 21 12.86 -3.58 2.83
CA PRO A 21 14.19 -3.06 3.13
C PRO A 21 15.26 -4.11 2.77
N LYS A 22 16.32 -3.67 2.08
CA LYS A 22 17.48 -4.52 1.79
C LYS A 22 18.24 -4.73 3.10
N ILE A 23 18.14 -5.92 3.69
CA ILE A 23 18.89 -6.28 4.90
C ILE A 23 20.38 -6.33 4.54
N THR A 24 21.10 -5.26 4.79
CA THR A 24 22.56 -5.19 4.66
C THR A 24 23.18 -5.46 6.03
N GLY A 25 23.19 -6.72 6.44
CA GLY A 25 23.95 -7.22 7.60
C GLY A 25 23.52 -6.69 8.97
N GLY A 26 22.82 -7.51 9.76
CA GLY A 26 22.67 -7.26 11.20
C GLY A 26 21.35 -7.76 11.78
N SER A 27 21.45 -8.85 12.55
CA SER A 27 20.50 -9.44 13.50
C SER A 27 19.22 -8.63 13.83
N SER A 28 18.20 -8.78 13.02
CA SER A 28 16.79 -8.72 13.46
C SER A 28 15.98 -9.57 12.47
N ALA A 29 15.12 -10.45 12.99
CA ALA A 29 14.40 -11.48 12.23
C ALA A 29 13.25 -10.89 11.39
N SER A 30 13.52 -9.87 10.58
CA SER A 30 12.58 -9.34 9.60
C SER A 30 12.35 -10.41 8.52
N PRO A 31 11.09 -10.71 8.16
CA PRO A 31 10.81 -11.67 7.11
C PRO A 31 11.46 -11.22 5.79
N THR A 32 12.11 -12.14 5.09
CA THR A 32 12.60 -11.90 3.73
C THR A 32 11.40 -11.83 2.79
N LEU A 33 10.99 -10.63 2.45
CA LEU A 33 9.89 -10.37 1.52
C LEU A 33 10.45 -10.06 0.13
N ASN A 34 9.79 -10.57 -0.91
CA ASN A 34 9.99 -10.08 -2.27
C ASN A 34 9.14 -8.82 -2.50
N PRO A 35 9.44 -8.00 -3.52
CA PRO A 35 8.55 -6.91 -3.90
C PRO A 35 7.13 -7.39 -4.14
N TYR A 36 6.16 -6.60 -3.69
CA TYR A 36 4.74 -6.87 -3.86
C TYR A 36 4.01 -5.58 -4.18
N THR A 37 2.76 -5.69 -4.65
CA THR A 37 2.02 -4.53 -5.14
C THR A 37 0.82 -4.25 -4.26
N LEU A 38 0.58 -2.98 -3.96
CA LEU A 38 -0.60 -2.49 -3.27
C LEU A 38 -1.48 -1.69 -4.23
N PHE A 39 -2.75 -2.04 -4.33
CA PHE A 39 -3.74 -1.31 -5.12
C PHE A 39 -4.74 -0.61 -4.21
N PHE A 40 -5.10 0.61 -4.57
CA PHE A 40 -6.16 1.39 -3.94
C PHE A 40 -7.26 1.63 -4.95
N HIS A 41 -8.50 1.32 -4.62
CA HIS A 41 -9.64 1.64 -5.46
C HIS A 41 -10.86 1.90 -4.61
N ASN A 42 -11.73 2.80 -5.07
CA ASN A 42 -12.95 3.11 -4.37
C ASN A 42 -14.02 2.06 -4.67
N THR A 43 -14.68 1.57 -3.63
CA THR A 43 -15.78 0.62 -3.69
C THR A 43 -17.03 1.24 -3.08
N GLN A 44 -18.16 1.02 -3.71
CA GLN A 44 -19.46 1.45 -3.21
C GLN A 44 -20.08 0.29 -2.43
N THR A 45 -20.40 0.54 -1.16
CA THR A 45 -21.06 -0.46 -0.32
C THR A 45 -22.58 -0.43 -0.51
N ALA A 46 -23.29 -1.46 -0.05
CA ALA A 46 -24.75 -1.57 -0.19
C ALA A 46 -25.55 -0.38 0.41
N ASN A 47 -24.93 0.37 1.32
CA ASN A 47 -25.53 1.57 1.95
C ASN A 47 -25.15 2.88 1.23
N ASP A 48 -24.67 2.81 -0.01
CA ASP A 48 -24.19 3.96 -0.80
C ASP A 48 -22.97 4.70 -0.21
N VAL A 49 -22.33 4.12 0.82
CA VAL A 49 -21.09 4.65 1.40
C VAL A 49 -19.92 4.22 0.53
N ILE A 50 -19.16 5.19 0.03
CA ILE A 50 -17.92 4.97 -0.72
C ILE A 50 -16.77 4.78 0.28
N ARG A 51 -16.03 3.68 0.14
CA ARG A 51 -14.79 3.41 0.89
C ARG A 51 -13.66 3.12 -0.06
N THR A 52 -12.42 3.23 0.42
CA THR A 52 -11.27 2.78 -0.35
C THR A 52 -10.88 1.38 0.08
N ARG A 53 -10.73 0.49 -0.89
CA ARG A 53 -10.20 -0.85 -0.69
C ARG A 53 -8.72 -0.89 -1.04
N ALA A 54 -7.93 -1.42 -0.12
CA ALA A 54 -6.52 -1.72 -0.30
C ALA A 54 -6.36 -3.22 -0.63
N VAL A 55 -5.77 -3.54 -1.78
CA VAL A 55 -5.59 -4.92 -2.27
C VAL A 55 -4.11 -5.20 -2.45
N PHE A 56 -3.61 -6.20 -1.75
CA PHE A 56 -2.22 -6.64 -1.87
C PHE A 56 -2.13 -7.75 -2.91
N ARG A 57 -1.19 -7.62 -3.85
CA ARG A 57 -0.89 -8.65 -4.85
C ARG A 57 0.56 -9.09 -4.71
N PHE A 58 0.75 -10.40 -4.70
CA PHE A 58 2.03 -11.06 -4.52
C PHE A 58 2.27 -11.98 -5.71
N ASP A 59 3.43 -11.87 -6.34
CA ASP A 59 3.88 -12.84 -7.34
C ASP A 59 4.50 -14.07 -6.68
N ASP A 60 5.04 -13.91 -5.47
CA ASP A 60 5.67 -14.96 -4.69
C ASP A 60 4.79 -15.41 -3.50
N PRO A 61 4.39 -16.69 -3.43
CA PRO A 61 3.56 -17.21 -2.34
C PRO A 61 4.28 -17.20 -0.98
N SER A 62 5.62 -17.18 -0.95
CA SER A 62 6.36 -17.13 0.32
C SER A 62 6.21 -15.77 1.00
N THR A 63 6.20 -14.69 0.21
CA THR A 63 5.95 -13.31 0.66
C THR A 63 4.55 -13.15 1.24
N LEU A 64 3.53 -13.72 0.59
CA LEU A 64 2.16 -13.72 1.10
C LEU A 64 2.07 -14.41 2.47
N LYS A 65 2.66 -15.62 2.61
CA LYS A 65 2.66 -16.34 3.88
C LYS A 65 3.39 -15.57 4.98
N ALA A 66 4.51 -14.95 4.66
CA ALA A 66 5.27 -14.14 5.59
C ALA A 66 4.46 -12.93 6.08
N LEU A 67 3.75 -12.23 5.19
CA LEU A 67 2.90 -11.10 5.55
C LEU A 67 1.65 -11.52 6.35
N GLN A 68 1.05 -12.68 6.03
CA GLN A 68 -0.06 -13.24 6.80
C GLN A 68 0.31 -13.62 8.24
N ASN A 69 1.58 -13.96 8.48
CA ASN A 69 2.10 -14.25 9.82
C ASN A 69 2.42 -12.96 10.61
N CYS A 70 2.47 -11.80 9.95
CA CYS A 70 2.61 -10.53 10.64
C CYS A 70 1.30 -10.17 11.36
N LYS A 71 1.42 -9.60 12.56
CA LYS A 71 0.28 -9.07 13.31
C LYS A 71 0.39 -7.55 13.36
N ASN A 72 -0.76 -6.87 13.39
CA ASN A 72 -0.85 -5.42 13.51
C ASN A 72 0.00 -4.71 12.45
N VAL A 73 -0.30 -4.95 11.18
CA VAL A 73 0.40 -4.31 10.07
C VAL A 73 -0.12 -2.87 9.96
N ASP A 74 0.73 -1.88 10.20
CA ASP A 74 0.41 -0.47 10.03
C ASP A 74 0.71 -0.03 8.59
N LEU A 75 -0.33 0.34 7.86
CA LEU A 75 -0.27 0.94 6.55
C LEU A 75 -0.30 2.46 6.73
N ARG A 76 0.80 3.12 6.33
CA ARG A 76 0.97 4.56 6.45
C ARG A 76 1.14 5.19 5.09
N ILE A 77 0.47 6.32 4.88
CA ILE A 77 0.66 7.17 3.71
C ILE A 77 1.25 8.48 4.22
N GLU A 78 2.49 8.76 3.85
CA GLU A 78 3.24 9.92 4.29
C GLU A 78 2.79 11.19 3.56
N ARG A 79 3.18 12.36 4.07
CA ARG A 79 2.78 13.64 3.45
C ARG A 79 3.45 13.90 2.11
N TYR A 80 4.62 13.31 1.90
CA TYR A 80 5.49 13.57 0.77
C TYR A 80 5.96 12.26 0.13
N GLY A 81 6.36 12.33 -1.14
CA GLY A 81 6.92 11.21 -1.91
C GLY A 81 8.44 11.09 -1.79
N ASP A 82 8.99 11.30 -0.59
CA ASP A 82 10.44 11.31 -0.39
C ASP A 82 10.90 10.11 0.43
N LEU A 83 11.37 9.07 -0.29
CA LEU A 83 11.93 7.85 0.30
C LEU A 83 13.28 8.06 1.01
N THR A 84 13.89 9.25 0.89
CA THR A 84 15.19 9.59 1.48
C THR A 84 15.07 10.41 2.77
N SER A 85 13.88 10.95 3.04
CA SER A 85 13.66 11.79 4.22
C SER A 85 13.65 10.97 5.50
N THR A 86 14.55 11.31 6.43
CA THR A 86 14.55 10.79 7.79
C THR A 86 13.63 11.58 8.72
N MET A 87 12.94 12.62 8.22
CA MET A 87 12.10 13.49 9.03
C MET A 87 10.77 12.80 9.30
N SER A 88 10.59 12.29 10.52
CA SER A 88 9.33 11.69 10.97
C SER A 88 8.25 12.77 11.16
N THR A 89 7.58 13.12 10.07
CA THR A 89 6.34 13.90 10.14
C THR A 89 5.15 13.01 10.46
N ARG A 90 4.08 13.56 11.04
CA ARG A 90 2.83 12.82 11.20
C ARG A 90 2.31 12.40 9.81
N PRO A 91 1.98 11.12 9.59
CA PRO A 91 1.54 10.63 8.30
C PRO A 91 0.22 11.32 7.92
N LEU A 92 -0.08 11.35 6.61
CA LEU A 92 -1.36 11.84 6.13
C LEU A 92 -2.48 10.86 6.53
N HIS A 93 -2.26 9.56 6.30
CA HIS A 93 -3.17 8.49 6.69
C HIS A 93 -2.40 7.36 7.38
N SER A 94 -3.06 6.68 8.34
CA SER A 94 -2.51 5.51 9.05
C SER A 94 -3.64 4.53 9.32
N PHE A 95 -3.43 3.26 8.98
CA PHE A 95 -4.44 2.21 9.13
C PHE A 95 -3.80 0.95 9.68
N THR A 96 -4.39 0.39 10.74
CA THR A 96 -4.01 -0.94 11.23
C THR A 96 -4.77 -1.99 10.44
N LEU A 97 -4.04 -2.87 9.75
CA LEU A 97 -4.55 -3.99 8.99
C LEU A 97 -4.34 -5.29 9.76
N ASP A 98 -5.41 -6.10 9.84
CA ASP A 98 -5.32 -7.46 10.34
C ASP A 98 -5.04 -8.43 9.20
N THR A 99 -3.76 -8.71 8.98
CA THR A 99 -3.30 -9.62 7.93
C THR A 99 -3.47 -11.08 8.31
N SER A 100 -3.87 -11.39 9.55
CA SER A 100 -3.98 -12.78 10.02
C SER A 100 -5.16 -13.49 9.36
N GLY A 101 -4.89 -14.60 8.69
CA GLY A 101 -5.94 -15.45 8.10
C GLY A 101 -6.64 -14.91 6.84
N SER A 102 -6.31 -13.70 6.36
CA SER A 102 -6.89 -13.16 5.13
C SER A 102 -6.30 -13.83 3.89
N ARG A 103 -7.09 -14.71 3.24
CA ARG A 103 -6.68 -15.45 2.03
C ARG A 103 -6.40 -14.54 0.84
N GLU A 104 -7.15 -13.44 0.73
CA GLU A 104 -7.11 -12.56 -0.45
C GLU A 104 -6.34 -11.25 -0.21
N MET A 105 -5.88 -11.00 1.04
CA MET A 105 -5.18 -9.77 1.46
C MET A 105 -5.83 -8.48 0.91
N GLN A 106 -7.15 -8.40 1.07
CA GLN A 106 -7.95 -7.22 0.73
C GLN A 106 -8.51 -6.61 2.01
N PHE A 107 -8.47 -5.29 2.11
CA PHE A 107 -8.87 -4.55 3.31
C PHE A 107 -9.69 -3.33 2.90
N ASP A 108 -10.92 -3.23 3.42
CA ASP A 108 -11.69 -1.99 3.32
C ASP A 108 -11.18 -1.01 4.38
N LEU A 109 -10.67 0.13 3.93
CA LEU A 109 -10.17 1.18 4.81
C LEU A 109 -11.36 1.88 5.52
N PRO A 110 -11.14 2.38 6.75
CA PRO A 110 -12.21 3.02 7.52
C PRO A 110 -12.73 4.32 6.88
N GLU A 111 -11.93 4.95 6.04
CA GLU A 111 -12.26 6.18 5.32
C GLU A 111 -11.99 6.06 3.81
N LYS A 112 -12.63 6.96 3.04
CA LYS A 112 -12.35 7.14 1.62
C LYS A 112 -11.08 7.98 1.47
N LEU A 113 -10.10 7.45 0.76
CA LEU A 113 -8.92 8.18 0.34
C LEU A 113 -9.23 9.05 -0.88
N ASP A 114 -8.62 10.23 -0.93
CA ASP A 114 -8.54 11.01 -2.14
C ASP A 114 -7.46 10.39 -3.05
N LEU A 115 -7.90 9.82 -4.17
CA LEU A 115 -7.03 9.14 -5.12
C LEU A 115 -6.44 10.12 -6.15
N ASP A 116 -6.47 11.43 -5.95
CA ASP A 116 -5.91 12.41 -6.88
C ASP A 116 -4.62 13.08 -6.36
N ILE A 117 -4.13 14.09 -7.07
CA ILE A 117 -3.09 15.01 -6.64
C ILE A 117 -3.76 16.20 -5.93
N SER A 118 -3.72 16.18 -4.60
CA SER A 118 -4.25 17.27 -3.78
C SER A 118 -3.55 17.31 -2.41
N ASP A 119 -3.94 18.26 -1.56
CA ASP A 119 -3.46 18.34 -0.17
C ASP A 119 -3.80 17.09 0.67
N SER A 120 -4.91 16.43 0.35
CA SER A 120 -5.34 15.14 0.92
C SER A 120 -5.11 13.94 0.00
N GLY A 121 -4.72 14.19 -1.24
CA GLY A 121 -4.57 13.19 -2.29
C GLY A 121 -3.34 12.31 -2.08
N ILE A 122 -3.48 11.01 -2.27
CA ILE A 122 -2.39 10.04 -1.99
C ILE A 122 -1.40 9.90 -3.14
N LEU A 123 -1.68 10.47 -4.32
CA LEU A 123 -0.85 10.29 -5.50
C LEU A 123 0.52 10.97 -5.34
N GLY A 124 1.57 10.28 -5.75
CA GLY A 124 2.95 10.75 -5.62
C GLY A 124 3.49 10.70 -4.19
N ARG A 125 2.74 10.15 -3.23
CA ARG A 125 3.16 10.06 -1.83
C ARG A 125 3.79 8.71 -1.50
N GLN A 126 4.66 8.72 -0.50
CA GLN A 126 5.22 7.50 0.04
C GLN A 126 4.17 6.73 0.82
N VAL A 127 4.11 5.44 0.55
CA VAL A 127 3.41 4.46 1.36
C VAL A 127 4.44 3.60 2.07
N THR A 128 4.19 3.29 3.34
CA THR A 128 5.05 2.45 4.17
C THR A 128 4.20 1.42 4.90
N LEU A 129 4.65 0.19 4.90
CA LEU A 129 4.07 -0.89 5.70
C LEU A 129 5.03 -1.24 6.83
N LEU A 130 4.53 -1.27 8.05
CA LEU A 130 5.28 -1.68 9.22
C LEU A 130 4.55 -2.79 9.97
N SER A 131 5.28 -3.69 10.61
CA SER A 131 4.74 -4.60 11.62
C SER A 131 5.68 -4.62 12.80
N GLN A 132 5.15 -4.35 14.00
CA GLN A 132 5.93 -4.34 15.25
C GLN A 132 7.23 -3.51 15.13
N ASN A 133 7.14 -2.33 14.50
CA ASN A 133 8.26 -1.42 14.21
C ASN A 133 9.30 -1.93 13.20
N SER A 134 9.10 -3.10 12.58
CA SER A 134 9.88 -3.55 11.43
C SER A 134 9.23 -3.08 10.14
N MET A 135 9.99 -2.46 9.25
CA MET A 135 9.52 -2.07 7.92
C MET A 135 9.33 -3.33 7.05
N LEU A 136 8.13 -3.54 6.54
CA LEU A 136 7.78 -4.62 5.61
C LEU A 136 7.94 -4.19 4.15
N GLY A 137 7.83 -2.89 3.88
CA GLY A 137 8.09 -2.34 2.57
C GLY A 137 7.72 -0.87 2.48
N THR A 138 8.32 -0.21 1.49
CA THR A 138 7.97 1.17 1.13
C THR A 138 7.84 1.31 -0.38
N GLY A 139 7.00 2.23 -0.82
CA GLY A 139 6.74 2.48 -2.22
C GLY A 139 6.17 3.88 -2.44
N ILE A 140 6.02 4.28 -3.70
CA ILE A 140 5.36 5.52 -4.09
C ILE A 140 4.04 5.17 -4.77
N VAL A 141 2.98 5.88 -4.41
CA VAL A 141 1.67 5.72 -5.04
C VAL A 141 1.67 6.40 -6.42
N GLY A 142 1.36 5.65 -7.46
CA GLY A 142 1.21 6.11 -8.84
C GLY A 142 -0.12 5.70 -9.47
N TYR A 143 -0.25 6.00 -10.75
CA TYR A 143 -1.38 5.56 -11.57
C TYR A 143 -1.23 4.07 -11.95
N ASN A 144 -2.35 3.34 -11.90
CA ASN A 144 -2.47 1.94 -12.32
C ASN A 144 -2.87 1.81 -13.80
#